data_AF-A0A0K2RJS3-F1
#
_entry.id   AF-A0A0K2RJS3-F1
#
_cell.length_a   1.000
_cell.length_b   1.000
_cell.length_c   1.000
_cell.angle_alpha   90.00
_cell.angle_beta   90.00
_cell.angle_gamma   90.00
#
_symmetry.space_group_name_H-M   'P 1'
#
loop_
_entity.id
_entity.type
_entity.pdbx_description
1 polymer ?
#
loop_
_entity_poly.entity_id
_entity_poly.type
_entity_poly.pdbx_seq_one_letter_code
_entity_poly.pdbx_strand_id
1 'polypeptide(L)'
;MSDKFIGFWGTVAAIIPAGEGLAALSIKTAQREAAEQLAARHAAEATADVAGDSVSLYRGLHYGHPAYDDALNGIARPQGGHSNPALHNGGRNDSVFTSWTTDESIARDVASEGNGPGVVLRIPDADGPGYVRVPSPDIYHESEVLIRGPVFGAEVIR
;
A
#
# COMPACT_ATOMS: atom_id res chain seq x y z
N MET A 1 78.96 -48.36 -15.13
CA MET A 1 78.19 -47.10 -15.17
C MET A 1 77.45 -47.10 -16.49
N SER A 2 76.14 -47.30 -16.42
CA SER A 2 75.25 -47.66 -17.53
C SER A 2 74.83 -46.45 -18.36
N ASP A 3 75.00 -46.58 -19.68
CA ASP A 3 74.50 -45.66 -20.70
C ASP A 3 72.98 -45.73 -20.86
N LYS A 4 72.43 -44.58 -21.25
CA LYS A 4 71.01 -44.20 -21.17
C LYS A 4 70.15 -44.80 -22.30
N PHE A 5 68.95 -45.20 -21.90
CA PHE A 5 67.82 -45.63 -22.72
C PHE A 5 67.14 -44.45 -23.47
N ILE A 6 66.85 -44.69 -24.76
CA ILE A 6 65.57 -44.57 -25.51
C ILE A 6 64.59 -43.43 -25.16
N GLY A 7 64.10 -42.72 -26.20
CA GLY A 7 62.73 -42.18 -26.19
C GLY A 7 62.50 -40.91 -27.02
N PHE A 8 62.16 -41.09 -28.30
CA PHE A 8 61.65 -40.04 -29.19
C PHE A 8 60.23 -39.64 -28.76
N TRP A 9 60.04 -38.42 -28.25
CA TRP A 9 58.71 -37.88 -27.95
C TRP A 9 58.21 -37.07 -29.16
N GLY A 10 57.38 -37.70 -30.00
CA GLY A 10 56.53 -36.99 -30.95
C GLY A 10 55.34 -36.38 -30.22
N THR A 11 55.15 -35.07 -30.35
CA THR A 11 53.95 -34.38 -29.85
C THR A 11 52.80 -34.63 -30.82
N VAL A 12 51.75 -35.32 -30.37
CA VAL A 12 50.47 -35.35 -31.08
C VAL A 12 49.72 -34.08 -30.72
N ALA A 13 49.54 -33.16 -31.68
CA ALA A 13 48.64 -32.03 -31.52
C ALA A 13 47.19 -32.57 -31.49
N ALA A 14 46.53 -32.44 -30.35
CA ALA A 14 45.10 -32.71 -30.23
C ALA A 14 44.32 -31.62 -30.99
N ILE A 15 43.55 -32.01 -32.00
CA ILE A 15 42.54 -31.18 -32.63
C ILE A 15 41.35 -31.12 -31.67
N ILE A 16 41.10 -29.96 -31.06
CA ILE A 16 39.86 -29.70 -30.30
C ILE A 16 38.77 -29.33 -31.31
N PRO A 17 37.61 -30.01 -31.34
CA PRO A 17 36.52 -29.63 -32.23
C PRO A 17 35.86 -28.33 -31.74
N ALA A 18 35.84 -27.32 -32.62
CA ALA A 18 35.10 -26.08 -32.43
C ALA A 18 33.60 -26.34 -32.58
N GLY A 19 32.94 -26.82 -31.52
CA GLY A 19 31.50 -27.09 -31.55
C GLY A 19 30.75 -26.84 -30.23
N GLU A 20 31.43 -26.85 -29.08
CA GLU A 20 30.77 -26.81 -27.77
C GLU A 20 30.55 -25.40 -27.19
N GLY A 21 31.18 -24.37 -27.78
CA GLY A 21 31.19 -23.03 -27.20
C GLY A 21 29.86 -22.25 -27.33
N LEU A 22 29.16 -22.40 -28.45
CA LEU A 22 27.97 -21.57 -28.75
C LEU A 22 26.70 -22.09 -28.06
N ALA A 23 26.50 -23.41 -28.04
CA ALA A 23 25.35 -24.02 -27.35
C ALA A 23 25.43 -23.84 -25.82
N ALA A 24 26.63 -23.98 -25.23
CA ALA A 24 26.84 -23.79 -23.81
C ALA A 24 26.66 -22.33 -23.38
N LEU A 25 27.04 -21.35 -24.22
CA LEU A 25 26.83 -19.94 -23.95
C LEU A 25 25.33 -19.58 -23.97
N SER A 26 24.58 -20.12 -24.93
CA SER A 26 23.13 -19.91 -25.04
C SER A 26 22.36 -20.46 -23.84
N ILE A 27 22.77 -21.62 -23.30
CA ILE A 27 22.14 -22.22 -22.12
C ILE A 27 22.43 -21.40 -20.86
N LYS A 28 23.67 -20.93 -20.70
CA LYS A 28 24.06 -20.09 -19.55
C LYS A 28 23.32 -18.76 -19.51
N THR A 29 23.07 -18.15 -20.67
CA THR A 29 22.29 -16.91 -20.76
C THR A 29 20.83 -17.14 -20.39
N ALA A 30 20.19 -18.18 -20.93
CA ALA A 30 18.80 -18.50 -20.60
C ALA A 30 18.61 -18.84 -19.11
N GLN A 31 19.58 -19.53 -18.50
CA GLN A 31 19.56 -19.83 -17.07
C GLN A 31 19.68 -18.56 -16.21
N ARG A 32 20.47 -17.59 -16.65
CA ARG A 32 20.61 -16.30 -15.96
C ARG A 32 19.34 -15.45 -16.06
N GLU A 33 18.73 -15.39 -17.24
CA GLU A 33 17.47 -14.66 -17.45
C GLU A 33 16.31 -15.26 -16.61
N ALA A 34 16.24 -16.58 -16.52
CA ALA A 34 15.26 -17.26 -15.68
C ALA A 34 15.47 -16.98 -14.19
N ALA A 35 16.73 -16.93 -13.73
CA ALA A 35 17.07 -16.58 -12.35
C ALA A 35 16.74 -15.11 -12.03
N GLU A 36 16.99 -14.19 -12.96
CA GLU A 36 16.65 -12.77 -12.81
C GLU A 36 15.14 -12.55 -12.77
N GLN A 37 14.37 -13.26 -13.62
CA GLN A 37 12.90 -13.21 -13.60
C GLN A 37 12.33 -13.81 -12.30
N LEU A 38 12.90 -14.91 -11.81
CA LEU A 38 12.49 -15.49 -10.53
C LEU A 38 12.78 -14.55 -9.36
N ALA A 39 13.96 -13.93 -9.34
CA ALA A 39 14.32 -12.95 -8.32
C ALA A 39 13.40 -11.72 -8.35
N ALA A 40 13.04 -11.22 -9.55
CA ALA A 40 12.11 -10.11 -9.69
C ALA A 40 10.70 -10.47 -9.19
N ARG A 41 10.23 -11.70 -9.45
CA ARG A 41 8.94 -12.19 -8.95
C ARG A 41 8.93 -12.33 -7.43
N HIS A 42 9.97 -12.91 -6.85
CA HIS A 42 10.10 -13.04 -5.40
C HIS A 42 10.21 -11.66 -4.72
N ALA A 43 10.88 -10.70 -5.34
CA ALA A 43 10.93 -9.32 -4.84
C ALA A 43 9.55 -8.65 -4.90
N ALA A 44 8.80 -8.83 -5.99
CA ALA A 44 7.44 -8.31 -6.13
C ALA A 44 6.45 -8.94 -5.12
N GLU A 45 6.56 -10.24 -4.89
CA GLU A 45 5.75 -10.96 -3.91
C GLU A 45 6.11 -10.56 -2.47
N ALA A 46 7.40 -10.37 -2.17
CA ALA A 46 7.85 -9.84 -0.88
C ALA A 46 7.40 -8.38 -0.65
N THR A 47 7.29 -7.56 -1.69
CA THR A 47 6.71 -6.21 -1.54
C THR A 47 5.19 -6.24 -1.34
N ALA A 48 4.48 -7.23 -1.88
CA ALA A 48 3.05 -7.39 -1.67
C ALA A 48 2.73 -7.85 -0.24
N ASP A 49 3.59 -8.68 0.37
CA ASP A 49 3.45 -9.15 1.75
C ASP A 49 3.76 -8.05 2.80
N VAL A 50 4.62 -7.09 2.46
CA VAL A 50 4.89 -5.89 3.31
C VAL A 50 3.78 -4.83 3.17
N ALA A 51 3.05 -4.82 2.06
CA ALA A 51 1.78 -4.12 1.93
C ALA A 51 0.66 -4.93 2.60
N GLY A 52 0.83 -5.26 3.89
CA GLY A 52 -0.25 -5.86 4.68
C GLY A 52 -1.52 -5.01 4.55
N ASP A 53 -2.69 -5.67 4.47
CA ASP A 53 -4.00 -5.07 4.21
C ASP A 53 -4.20 -3.73 4.92
N SER A 54 -3.84 -2.63 4.25
CA SER A 54 -3.92 -1.29 4.82
C SER A 54 -5.39 -0.93 4.96
N VAL A 55 -5.84 -0.65 6.19
CA VAL A 55 -7.25 -0.34 6.43
C VAL A 55 -7.57 1.02 5.81
N SER A 56 -8.49 1.02 4.85
CA SER A 56 -9.05 2.26 4.32
C SER A 56 -10.12 2.82 5.25
N LEU A 57 -10.14 4.15 5.42
CA LEU A 57 -11.19 4.86 6.13
C LEU A 57 -11.92 5.83 5.21
N TYR A 58 -13.22 5.95 5.42
CA TYR A 58 -14.13 6.76 4.61
C TYR A 58 -14.87 7.79 5.47
N ARG A 59 -15.22 8.93 4.88
CA ARG A 59 -16.04 9.96 5.53
C ARG A 59 -16.99 10.58 4.53
N GLY A 60 -18.29 10.43 4.76
CA GLY A 60 -19.35 11.08 3.99
C GLY A 60 -19.62 12.50 4.47
N LEU A 61 -19.88 13.41 3.54
CA LEU A 61 -20.43 14.73 3.83
C LEU A 61 -21.54 15.04 2.83
N HIS A 62 -22.75 15.27 3.32
CA HIS A 62 -23.85 15.71 2.47
C HIS A 62 -23.64 17.15 1.97
N TYR A 63 -24.29 17.46 0.85
CA TYR A 63 -24.34 18.82 0.33
C TYR A 63 -24.99 19.78 1.35
N GLY A 64 -24.26 20.81 1.77
CA GLY A 64 -24.67 21.76 2.80
C GLY A 64 -24.06 21.52 4.19
N HIS A 65 -23.30 20.44 4.38
CA HIS A 65 -22.54 20.22 5.60
C HIS A 65 -21.51 21.36 5.82
N PRO A 66 -21.30 21.89 7.05
CA PRO A 66 -20.40 23.03 7.28
C PRO A 66 -18.95 22.83 6.80
N ALA A 67 -18.47 21.58 6.78
CA ALA A 67 -17.16 21.19 6.30
C ALA A 67 -17.13 20.72 4.82
N TYR A 68 -18.20 20.93 4.06
CA TYR A 68 -18.31 20.43 2.69
C TYR A 68 -17.24 21.01 1.77
N ASP A 69 -16.98 22.32 1.83
CA ASP A 69 -15.97 22.98 1.00
C ASP A 69 -14.54 22.48 1.30
N ASP A 70 -14.24 22.19 2.57
CA ASP A 70 -12.98 21.55 2.96
C ASP A 70 -12.86 20.14 2.37
N ALA A 71 -13.94 19.37 2.42
CA ALA A 71 -13.96 18.02 1.87
C ALA A 71 -13.81 17.99 0.35
N LEU A 72 -14.32 18.99 -0.38
CA LEU A 72 -14.06 19.11 -1.81
C LEU A 72 -12.56 19.24 -2.15
N ASN A 73 -11.75 19.66 -1.18
CA ASN A 73 -10.29 19.83 -1.28
C ASN A 73 -9.50 18.72 -0.57
N GLY A 74 -10.15 17.62 -0.16
CA GLY A 74 -9.49 16.50 0.53
C GLY A 74 -9.08 16.84 1.97
N ILE A 75 -9.79 17.77 2.62
CA ILE A 75 -9.47 18.25 3.96
C ILE A 75 -10.61 17.87 4.93
N ALA A 76 -10.24 17.34 6.09
CA ALA A 76 -11.15 17.19 7.22
C ALA A 76 -10.55 17.88 8.45
N ARG A 77 -11.22 18.91 8.98
CA ARG A 77 -10.79 19.62 10.19
C ARG A 77 -11.72 19.32 11.35
N PRO A 78 -11.19 18.96 12.54
CA PRO A 78 -12.00 18.91 13.74
C PRO A 78 -12.46 20.32 14.12
N GLN A 79 -13.59 20.43 14.81
CA GLN A 79 -14.08 21.72 15.32
C GLN A 79 -13.20 22.25 16.47
N GLY A 80 -12.50 21.35 17.16
CA GLY A 80 -11.78 21.64 18.39
C GLY A 80 -12.71 21.64 19.62
N GLY A 81 -12.12 21.63 20.81
CA GLY A 81 -12.86 21.57 22.07
C GLY A 81 -12.40 20.41 22.94
N HIS A 82 -13.26 19.41 23.15
CA HIS A 82 -12.95 18.28 24.04
C HIS A 82 -12.19 17.13 23.35
N SER A 83 -11.64 16.22 24.15
CA SER A 83 -10.94 15.02 23.67
C SER A 83 -11.52 13.71 24.20
N ASN A 84 -12.78 13.71 24.64
CA ASN A 84 -13.50 12.52 25.06
C ASN A 84 -14.17 11.83 23.83
N PRO A 85 -13.74 10.62 23.43
CA PRO A 85 -14.31 9.91 22.27
C PRO A 85 -15.77 9.54 22.44
N ALA A 86 -16.19 9.15 23.65
CA ALA A 86 -17.57 8.74 23.91
C ALA A 86 -18.55 9.92 23.82
N LEU A 87 -18.14 11.11 24.28
CA LEU A 87 -18.94 12.32 24.08
C LEU A 87 -19.06 12.67 22.59
N HIS A 88 -17.97 12.49 21.83
CA HIS A 88 -17.96 12.76 20.40
C HIS A 88 -18.91 11.82 19.65
N ASN A 89 -18.76 10.51 19.86
CA ASN A 89 -19.65 9.51 19.29
C ASN A 89 -21.12 9.79 19.67
N GLY A 90 -21.39 10.25 20.90
CA GLY A 90 -22.72 10.69 21.34
C GLY A 90 -23.24 12.01 20.72
N GLY A 91 -22.58 12.56 19.71
CA GLY A 91 -23.03 13.73 18.93
C GLY A 91 -22.45 15.08 19.38
N ARG A 92 -21.57 15.12 20.38
CA ARG A 92 -20.82 16.33 20.71
C ARG A 92 -19.62 16.49 19.80
N ASN A 93 -19.87 17.10 18.65
CA ASN A 93 -18.90 17.22 17.58
C ASN A 93 -17.90 18.39 17.77
N ASP A 94 -18.04 19.16 18.85
CA ASP A 94 -17.08 20.16 19.36
C ASP A 94 -15.86 19.49 20.02
N SER A 95 -15.16 18.69 19.23
CA SER A 95 -14.05 17.86 19.67
C SER A 95 -12.80 18.02 18.81
N VAL A 96 -11.69 17.46 19.27
CA VAL A 96 -10.43 17.35 18.53
C VAL A 96 -10.42 16.21 17.50
N PHE A 97 -11.56 15.57 17.24
CA PHE A 97 -11.69 14.42 16.36
C PHE A 97 -12.46 14.73 15.07
N THR A 98 -12.22 13.92 14.04
CA THR A 98 -13.08 13.76 12.88
C THR A 98 -13.57 12.31 12.82
N SER A 99 -14.86 12.13 12.51
CA SER A 99 -15.46 10.80 12.31
C SER A 99 -15.14 10.23 10.93
N TRP A 100 -14.76 8.97 10.93
CA TRP A 100 -14.54 8.13 9.76
C TRP A 100 -15.17 6.76 9.99
N THR A 101 -15.33 5.97 8.94
CA THR A 101 -15.85 4.60 9.00
C THR A 101 -14.98 3.67 8.16
N THR A 102 -14.89 2.40 8.54
CA THR A 102 -14.31 1.35 7.70
C THR A 102 -15.25 0.86 6.59
N ASP A 103 -16.53 1.27 6.63
CA ASP A 103 -17.56 0.89 5.67
C ASP A 103 -17.86 2.03 4.69
N GLU A 104 -17.46 1.85 3.42
CA GLU A 104 -17.70 2.84 2.38
C GLU A 104 -19.20 3.11 2.16
N SER A 105 -20.07 2.11 2.34
CA SER A 105 -21.51 2.27 2.12
C SER A 105 -22.13 3.28 3.09
N ILE A 106 -21.71 3.25 4.35
CA ILE A 106 -22.15 4.20 5.39
C ILE A 106 -21.71 5.63 5.02
N ALA A 107 -20.47 5.80 4.54
CA ALA A 107 -20.02 7.10 4.07
C ALA A 107 -20.83 7.61 2.87
N ARG A 108 -21.23 6.72 1.95
CA ARG A 108 -22.07 7.08 0.81
C ARG A 108 -23.49 7.44 1.23
N ASP A 109 -24.07 6.71 2.18
CA ASP A 109 -25.38 7.01 2.74
C ASP A 109 -25.39 8.42 3.36
N VAL A 110 -24.41 8.73 4.23
CA VAL A 110 -24.26 10.08 4.83
C VAL A 110 -24.07 11.15 3.76
N ALA A 111 -23.29 10.89 2.71
CA ALA A 111 -23.12 11.83 1.60
C ALA A 111 -24.44 12.09 0.84
N SER A 112 -25.38 11.15 0.85
CA SER A 112 -26.66 11.25 0.13
C SER A 112 -27.77 12.00 0.88
N GLU A 113 -27.61 12.30 2.18
CA GLU A 113 -28.66 12.88 3.03
C GLU A 113 -29.07 14.32 2.68
N GLY A 114 -28.33 15.00 1.79
CA GLY A 114 -28.55 16.39 1.40
C GLY A 114 -29.33 16.58 0.11
N ASN A 115 -29.71 17.82 -0.18
CA ASN A 115 -30.45 18.19 -1.40
C ASN A 115 -29.54 18.43 -2.64
N GLY A 116 -28.35 17.82 -2.66
CA GLY A 116 -27.35 18.02 -3.70
C GLY A 116 -26.27 16.93 -3.67
N PRO A 117 -25.29 16.96 -4.58
CA PRO A 117 -24.26 15.93 -4.64
C PRO A 117 -23.38 16.00 -3.39
N GLY A 118 -23.40 14.95 -2.57
CA GLY A 118 -22.46 14.79 -1.46
C GLY A 118 -21.02 14.56 -1.91
N VAL A 119 -20.14 14.35 -0.95
CA VAL A 119 -18.74 13.97 -1.18
C VAL A 119 -18.33 12.90 -0.19
N VAL A 120 -17.52 11.95 -0.66
CA VAL A 120 -16.87 10.95 0.21
C VAL A 120 -15.36 11.22 0.19
N LEU A 121 -14.76 11.32 1.37
CA LEU A 121 -13.32 11.32 1.55
C LEU A 121 -12.83 9.90 1.81
N ARG A 122 -11.65 9.54 1.29
CA ARG A 122 -10.97 8.28 1.57
C ARG A 122 -9.52 8.48 2.01
N ILE A 123 -9.11 7.74 3.02
CA ILE A 123 -7.71 7.52 3.42
C ILE A 123 -7.37 6.07 3.08
N PRO A 124 -6.51 5.79 2.09
CA PRO A 124 -6.22 4.42 1.68
C PRO A 124 -5.42 3.61 2.71
N ASP A 125 -4.51 4.28 3.43
CA ASP A 125 -3.65 3.70 4.47
C ASP A 125 -3.83 4.47 5.78
N ALA A 126 -4.92 4.18 6.50
CA ALA A 126 -5.27 4.90 7.73
C ALA A 126 -4.39 4.54 8.94
N ASP A 127 -3.55 3.51 8.82
CA ASP A 127 -2.55 3.13 9.81
C ASP A 127 -1.18 3.77 9.55
N GLY A 128 -1.06 4.53 8.46
CA GLY A 128 0.13 5.30 8.13
C GLY A 128 0.49 6.36 9.20
N PRO A 129 1.76 6.79 9.25
CA PRO A 129 2.29 7.64 10.32
C PRO A 129 1.69 9.05 10.42
N GLY A 130 0.84 9.45 9.47
CA GLY A 130 0.16 10.75 9.45
C GLY A 130 -1.13 10.80 10.28
N TYR A 131 -1.62 9.66 10.77
CA TYR A 131 -2.93 9.56 11.40
C TYR A 131 -2.85 9.03 12.81
N VAL A 132 -3.63 9.63 13.71
CA VAL A 132 -3.79 9.18 15.09
C VAL A 132 -5.20 8.64 15.24
N ARG A 133 -5.36 7.34 14.97
CA ARG A 133 -6.63 6.63 15.16
C ARG A 133 -6.95 6.55 16.66
N VAL A 134 -8.20 6.80 16.99
CA VAL A 134 -8.73 6.69 18.35
C VAL A 134 -9.94 5.76 18.29
N PRO A 135 -9.97 4.68 19.10
CA PRO A 135 -11.15 3.82 19.19
C PRO A 135 -12.40 4.64 19.54
N SER A 136 -13.46 4.45 18.78
CA SER A 136 -14.78 5.00 19.08
C SER A 136 -15.70 3.91 19.63
N PRO A 137 -16.61 4.21 20.58
CA PRO A 137 -17.76 3.36 20.82
C PRO A 137 -18.57 3.21 19.53
N ASP A 138 -19.06 2.02 19.22
CA ASP A 138 -19.89 1.79 18.02
C ASP A 138 -21.38 1.76 18.40
N ILE A 139 -21.88 2.86 18.99
CA ILE A 139 -23.25 2.95 19.54
C ILE A 139 -24.30 2.96 18.42
N TYR A 140 -23.94 3.48 17.24
CA TYR A 140 -24.82 3.63 16.08
C TYR A 140 -24.60 2.58 15.00
N HIS A 141 -23.72 1.59 15.24
CA HIS A 141 -23.36 0.55 14.25
C HIS A 141 -22.79 1.11 12.95
N GLU A 142 -22.04 2.22 13.05
CA GLU A 142 -21.45 2.92 11.91
C GLU A 142 -20.02 2.44 11.60
N SER A 143 -19.50 1.49 12.39
CA SER A 143 -18.09 1.07 12.33
C SER A 143 -17.16 2.28 12.45
N GLU A 144 -17.51 3.21 13.35
CA GLU A 144 -16.82 4.49 13.47
C GLU A 144 -15.38 4.34 13.99
N VAL A 145 -14.47 5.03 13.31
CA VAL A 145 -13.10 5.26 13.74
C VAL A 145 -12.86 6.76 13.80
N LEU A 146 -12.35 7.24 14.93
CA LEU A 146 -12.00 8.64 15.07
C LEU A 146 -10.55 8.87 14.63
N ILE A 147 -10.31 9.98 13.94
CA ILE A 147 -8.96 10.50 13.73
C ILE A 147 -8.82 11.78 14.55
N ARG A 148 -7.78 11.85 15.39
CA ARG A 148 -7.42 13.05 16.13
C ARG A 148 -6.67 14.04 15.23
N GLY A 149 -7.10 15.30 15.27
CA GLY A 149 -6.49 16.37 14.49
C GLY A 149 -7.01 16.43 13.05
N PRO A 150 -6.48 17.36 12.25
CA PRO A 150 -6.88 17.51 10.86
C PRO A 150 -6.29 16.41 9.97
N VAL A 151 -7.04 16.05 8.93
CA VAL A 151 -6.60 15.21 7.81
C VAL A 151 -6.47 16.10 6.58
N PHE A 152 -5.37 15.96 5.86
CA PHE A 152 -5.10 16.66 4.61
C PHE A 152 -4.77 15.64 3.51
N GLY A 153 -5.11 15.98 2.27
CA GLY A 153 -4.77 15.15 1.10
C GLY A 153 -5.55 13.84 1.04
N ALA A 154 -6.72 13.77 1.68
CA ALA A 154 -7.64 12.64 1.49
C ALA A 154 -8.10 12.59 0.03
N GLU A 155 -8.27 11.38 -0.49
CA GLU A 155 -8.84 11.17 -1.82
C GLU A 155 -10.31 11.64 -1.82
N VAL A 156 -10.71 12.35 -2.88
CA VAL A 156 -12.07 12.88 -3.02
C VAL A 156 -12.84 12.03 -4.02
N ILE A 157 -13.90 11.37 -3.54
CA ILE A 157 -14.79 10.50 -4.32
C ILE A 157 -16.13 11.23 -4.49
N ARG A 158 -16.59 11.36 -5.74
CA ARG A 158 -17.85 12.02 -6.14
C ARG A 158 -18.76 11.05 -6.88
#